data_AF-A0A6N2CT93-F1
#
_entry.id   AF-A0A6N2CT93-F1
#
_cell.length_a   1.000
_cell.length_b   1.000
_cell.length_c   1.000
_cell.angle_alpha   90.00
_cell.angle_beta   90.00
_cell.angle_gamma   90.00
#
_symmetry.space_group_name_H-M   'P 1'
#
loop_
_entity.id
_entity.type
_entity.pdbx_description
1 polymer ?
#
loop_
_entity_poly.entity_id
_entity_poly.type
_entity_poly.pdbx_seq_one_letter_code
_entity_poly.pdbx_strand_id
1 'polypeptide(L)'
;MRDLFLIIIFGVFGVVNSSLLSQQLFSVDDFKAFEEMLTITGDAEILDEVLRLSPAQPYQQGAAWYSNRKVQLDRGFETEFIFRLTNQDGEHRGGDGFAFVIHNNDLKELGGFGDSIGYKGLSGGVAIEFDTYDNNEGSRNHVTLSFYDSRAGGFVRHATVHEIPELSDGNNHYARIEYKDGFLTFYLDSYIFPVLSSRLDLEEIIGSNEVWVGFTSATSFAYADHDIIRWMVGEFLPPPDLDIENITVNPKYTVEVKSRNLQVSVWDHNQIDGDIISLKAGDFWIINEYELVRSRKTVPFTFTGFSTTMILYAHNLGDIPPNTAAVAINDGHETQVIELQADMESSEAIQIIYAGEH
;
A
#
# COMPACT_ATOMS: atom_id res chain seq x y z
N MET A 1 56.43 20.43 -3.68
CA MET A 1 55.34 20.04 -2.76
C MET A 1 54.20 21.01 -3.07
N ARG A 2 53.36 20.82 -4.10
CA ARG A 2 52.34 19.76 -4.28
C ARG A 2 51.59 19.51 -2.98
N ASP A 3 50.42 20.14 -2.86
CA ASP A 3 49.21 19.55 -2.29
C ASP A 3 48.00 20.16 -3.02
N LEU A 4 47.44 19.37 -3.92
CA LEU A 4 46.22 19.63 -4.67
C LEU A 4 45.11 18.92 -3.87
N PHE A 5 44.28 19.68 -3.14
CA PHE A 5 43.10 19.10 -2.49
C PHE A 5 42.05 18.80 -3.56
N LEU A 6 41.93 17.52 -3.90
CA LEU A 6 40.85 16.97 -4.70
C LEU A 6 39.61 16.90 -3.79
N ILE A 7 38.65 17.82 -3.97
CA ILE A 7 37.32 17.67 -3.37
C ILE A 7 36.56 16.67 -4.24
N ILE A 8 36.49 15.42 -3.78
CA ILE A 8 35.58 14.43 -4.33
C ILE A 8 34.20 14.74 -3.75
N ILE A 9 33.34 15.39 -4.54
CA ILE A 9 31.90 15.40 -4.28
C ILE A 9 31.43 13.95 -4.47
N PHE A 10 31.17 13.26 -3.35
CA PHE A 10 30.30 12.10 -3.37
C PHE A 10 28.89 12.62 -3.64
N GLY A 11 28.45 12.51 -4.90
CA GLY A 11 27.03 12.60 -5.22
C GLY A 11 26.33 11.48 -4.47
N VAL A 12 25.63 11.83 -3.40
CA VAL A 12 24.66 10.92 -2.78
C VAL A 12 23.54 10.80 -3.81
N PHE A 13 23.56 9.73 -4.59
CA PHE A 13 22.37 9.26 -5.28
C PHE A 13 21.38 8.86 -4.18
N GLY A 14 20.51 9.79 -3.81
CA GLY A 14 19.34 9.49 -3.02
C GLY A 14 18.51 8.50 -3.82
N VAL A 15 18.35 7.30 -3.29
CA VAL A 15 17.37 6.34 -3.78
C VAL A 15 16.01 7.00 -3.56
N VAL A 16 15.38 7.42 -4.66
CA VAL A 16 14.04 8.01 -4.65
C VAL A 16 13.07 6.86 -4.45
N ASN A 17 12.59 6.67 -3.23
CA ASN A 17 11.46 5.80 -2.99
C ASN A 17 10.20 6.58 -3.35
N SER A 18 9.76 6.38 -4.59
CA SER A 18 8.40 6.67 -4.98
C SER A 18 7.49 5.76 -4.17
N SER A 19 6.68 6.27 -3.25
CA SER A 19 5.33 5.72 -3.26
C SER A 19 4.52 6.51 -4.28
N LEU A 20 3.36 6.00 -4.61
CA LEU A 20 2.53 6.50 -5.69
C LEU A 20 1.19 6.90 -5.09
N LEU A 21 0.41 7.72 -5.81
CA LEU A 21 -1.01 7.73 -5.48
C LEU A 21 -1.64 6.45 -5.91
N SER A 22 -2.43 5.89 -5.01
CA SER A 22 -3.45 4.95 -5.37
C SER A 22 -4.83 5.60 -5.45
N GLN A 23 -5.62 5.23 -6.46
CA GLN A 23 -7.07 5.28 -6.38
C GLN A 23 -7.49 4.20 -5.40
N GLN A 24 -7.96 4.61 -4.22
CA GLN A 24 -8.51 3.68 -3.24
C GLN A 24 -9.78 3.02 -3.80
N LEU A 25 -9.73 1.69 -3.93
CA LEU A 25 -10.83 0.87 -4.43
C LEU A 25 -11.71 0.35 -3.29
N PHE A 26 -11.09 0.23 -2.11
CA PHE A 26 -11.64 -0.37 -0.92
C PHE A 26 -10.90 0.17 0.30
N SER A 27 -11.65 0.51 1.35
CA SER A 27 -11.11 0.89 2.66
C SER A 27 -12.08 0.49 3.73
N VAL A 28 -11.58 -0.22 4.73
CA VAL A 28 -12.37 -0.66 5.88
C VAL A 28 -11.59 -0.38 7.15
N ASP A 29 -12.14 0.51 7.96
CA ASP A 29 -11.60 0.87 9.28
C ASP A 29 -12.17 0.00 10.40
N ASP A 30 -13.40 -0.48 10.22
CA ASP A 30 -14.06 -1.57 10.96
C ASP A 30 -15.03 -2.33 10.04
N PHE A 31 -15.17 -3.65 10.18
CA PHE A 31 -15.93 -4.48 9.22
C PHE A 31 -17.47 -4.41 9.38
N LYS A 32 -18.01 -3.44 10.12
CA LYS A 32 -19.43 -3.36 10.50
C LYS A 32 -20.44 -3.26 9.35
N ALA A 33 -20.02 -2.83 8.16
CA ALA A 33 -20.94 -2.51 7.05
C ALA A 33 -20.42 -2.92 5.65
N PHE A 34 -19.49 -3.87 5.55
CA PHE A 34 -18.74 -4.13 4.31
C PHE A 34 -18.98 -5.50 3.65
N GLU A 35 -20.03 -6.22 4.06
CA GLU A 35 -20.34 -7.57 3.53
C GLU A 35 -20.58 -7.56 2.00
N GLU A 36 -21.19 -6.52 1.44
CA GLU A 36 -21.51 -6.45 0.00
C GLU A 36 -20.28 -6.25 -0.91
N MET A 37 -19.13 -5.83 -0.36
CA MET A 37 -17.89 -5.62 -1.12
C MET A 37 -16.94 -6.81 -1.08
N LEU A 38 -17.27 -7.83 -0.28
CA LEU A 38 -16.44 -8.98 -0.01
C LEU A 38 -17.12 -10.27 -0.47
N THR A 39 -16.32 -11.20 -0.99
CA THR A 39 -16.72 -12.59 -1.11
C THR A 39 -16.04 -13.38 -0.02
N ILE A 40 -16.82 -13.92 0.91
CA ILE A 40 -16.36 -14.70 2.05
C ILE A 40 -16.73 -16.17 1.80
N THR A 41 -15.79 -17.09 2.04
CA THR A 41 -15.96 -18.54 1.82
C THR A 41 -15.23 -19.35 2.88
N GLY A 42 -15.64 -20.61 3.08
CA GLY A 42 -15.12 -21.46 4.15
C GLY A 42 -15.61 -21.00 5.52
N ASP A 43 -14.74 -21.10 6.52
CA ASP A 43 -14.98 -20.72 7.92
C ASP A 43 -14.73 -19.23 8.20
N ALA A 44 -14.42 -18.45 7.16
CA ALA A 44 -14.25 -17.01 7.31
C ALA A 44 -15.61 -16.33 7.59
N GLU A 45 -15.61 -15.31 8.43
CA GLU A 45 -16.80 -14.57 8.81
C GLU A 45 -16.47 -13.14 9.26
N ILE A 46 -17.46 -12.24 9.19
CA ILE A 46 -17.35 -10.90 9.80
C ILE A 46 -17.94 -10.98 11.21
N LEU A 47 -17.13 -10.66 12.22
CA LEU A 47 -17.52 -10.59 13.62
C LEU A 47 -17.40 -9.16 14.13
N ASP A 48 -18.53 -8.46 14.24
CA ASP A 48 -18.65 -7.06 14.67
C ASP A 48 -17.72 -6.10 13.91
N GLU A 49 -16.47 -5.97 14.36
CA GLU A 49 -15.46 -5.03 13.87
C GLU A 49 -14.32 -5.68 13.07
N VAL A 50 -14.23 -7.02 13.04
CA VAL A 50 -13.13 -7.75 12.40
C VAL A 50 -13.62 -8.71 11.31
N LEU A 51 -12.75 -8.96 10.34
CA LEU A 51 -12.87 -10.08 9.41
C LEU A 51 -12.04 -11.24 9.95
N ARG A 52 -12.71 -12.28 10.45
CA ARG A 52 -12.08 -13.50 10.92
C ARG A 52 -11.90 -14.46 9.76
N LEU A 53 -10.67 -14.83 9.44
CA LEU A 53 -10.37 -15.75 8.35
C LEU A 53 -10.53 -17.21 8.77
N SER A 54 -10.17 -17.52 10.01
CA SER A 54 -10.39 -18.84 10.61
C SER A 54 -10.47 -18.68 12.14
N PRO A 55 -11.45 -19.33 12.80
CA PRO A 55 -11.53 -19.32 14.25
C PRO A 55 -10.47 -20.21 14.89
N ALA A 56 -10.18 -19.97 16.17
CA ALA A 56 -9.31 -20.75 17.04
C ALA A 56 -9.89 -22.14 17.34
N GLN A 57 -9.99 -22.97 16.32
CA GLN A 57 -10.41 -24.37 16.37
C GLN A 57 -9.52 -25.20 15.43
N PRO A 58 -9.41 -26.52 15.68
CA PRO A 58 -8.67 -27.38 14.78
C PRO A 58 -9.31 -27.49 13.38
N TYR A 59 -8.48 -27.63 12.35
CA TYR A 59 -8.88 -27.94 10.98
C TYR A 59 -9.92 -26.99 10.38
N GLN A 60 -9.68 -25.68 10.53
CA GLN A 60 -10.48 -24.62 9.92
C GLN A 60 -9.79 -24.11 8.67
N GLN A 61 -10.58 -23.59 7.74
CA GLN A 61 -10.10 -22.97 6.53
C GLN A 61 -11.11 -21.92 6.06
N GLY A 62 -10.63 -20.70 5.80
CA GLY A 62 -11.47 -19.65 5.24
C GLY A 62 -10.72 -18.74 4.30
N ALA A 63 -11.48 -18.00 3.50
CA ALA A 63 -10.97 -16.99 2.60
C ALA A 63 -11.94 -15.82 2.46
N ALA A 64 -11.39 -14.65 2.19
CA ALA A 64 -12.14 -13.42 2.00
C ALA A 64 -11.48 -12.57 0.91
N TRP A 65 -12.27 -12.16 -0.07
CA TRP A 65 -11.79 -11.49 -1.28
C TRP A 65 -12.46 -10.14 -1.46
N TYR A 66 -11.69 -9.12 -1.86
CA TYR A 66 -12.27 -7.90 -2.38
C TYR A 66 -12.90 -8.22 -3.73
N SER A 67 -14.23 -8.14 -3.81
CA SER A 67 -15.00 -8.66 -4.96
C SER A 67 -15.88 -7.60 -5.64
N ASN A 68 -15.75 -6.33 -5.27
CA ASN A 68 -16.50 -5.25 -5.92
C ASN A 68 -15.99 -4.98 -7.36
N ARG A 69 -14.67 -5.08 -7.57
CA ARG A 69 -14.05 -5.10 -8.91
C ARG A 69 -12.68 -5.78 -8.88
N LYS A 70 -12.18 -6.17 -10.05
CA LYS A 70 -10.79 -6.63 -10.19
C LYS A 70 -9.79 -5.47 -10.14
N VAL A 71 -8.64 -5.74 -9.54
CA VAL A 71 -7.47 -4.85 -9.49
C VAL A 71 -6.67 -4.98 -10.78
N GLN A 72 -6.27 -3.86 -11.37
CA GLN A 72 -5.42 -3.81 -12.56
C GLN A 72 -3.93 -3.91 -12.19
N LEU A 73 -3.16 -4.70 -12.94
CA LEU A 73 -1.71 -4.86 -12.74
C LEU A 73 -0.86 -3.90 -13.58
N ASP A 74 -1.44 -3.27 -14.62
CA ASP A 74 -0.76 -2.44 -15.61
C ASP A 74 0.08 -1.31 -15.01
N ARG A 75 -0.48 -0.62 -14.03
CA ARG A 75 0.17 0.47 -13.29
C ARG A 75 0.67 0.03 -11.92
N GLY A 76 0.22 -1.14 -11.48
CA GLY A 76 0.46 -1.65 -10.15
C GLY A 76 -0.62 -1.24 -9.14
N PHE A 77 -0.49 -1.79 -7.95
CA PHE A 77 -1.43 -1.60 -6.85
C PHE A 77 -0.69 -1.56 -5.51
N GLU A 78 -1.38 -1.07 -4.49
CA GLU A 78 -0.99 -1.23 -3.10
C GLU A 78 -2.15 -1.79 -2.28
N THR A 79 -1.79 -2.47 -1.20
CA THR A 79 -2.72 -2.85 -0.16
C THR A 79 -2.07 -2.67 1.20
N GLU A 80 -2.87 -2.25 2.18
CA GLU A 80 -2.46 -2.16 3.58
C GLU A 80 -3.48 -2.87 4.45
N PHE A 81 -3.02 -3.55 5.48
CA PHE A 81 -3.90 -4.14 6.46
C PHE A 81 -3.29 -4.18 7.86
N ILE A 82 -4.18 -4.14 8.85
CA ILE A 82 -3.84 -4.42 10.24
C ILE A 82 -4.42 -5.80 10.56
N PHE A 83 -3.60 -6.69 11.10
CA PHE A 83 -4.03 -8.03 11.51
C PHE A 83 -3.65 -8.29 12.96
N ARG A 84 -4.29 -9.31 13.55
CA ARG A 84 -4.01 -9.77 14.91
C ARG A 84 -4.33 -11.25 15.05
N LEU A 85 -3.45 -11.99 15.72
CA LEU A 85 -3.64 -13.40 16.03
C LEU A 85 -3.92 -13.58 17.52
N THR A 86 -5.07 -14.17 17.88
CA THR A 86 -5.47 -14.33 19.30
C THR A 86 -5.97 -15.74 19.61
N ASN A 87 -6.27 -16.03 20.88
CA ASN A 87 -6.88 -17.29 21.32
C ASN A 87 -6.13 -18.55 20.85
N GLN A 88 -4.81 -18.46 20.82
CA GLN A 88 -3.92 -19.54 20.44
C GLN A 88 -4.14 -20.79 21.31
N ASP A 89 -4.03 -21.96 20.70
CA ASP A 89 -4.01 -23.21 21.44
C ASP A 89 -2.81 -23.24 22.42
N GLY A 90 -3.02 -23.81 23.60
CA GLY A 90 -2.02 -23.77 24.67
C GLY A 90 -0.83 -24.71 24.48
N GLU A 91 -0.95 -25.72 23.60
CA GLU A 91 0.08 -26.75 23.41
C GLU A 91 1.10 -26.34 22.36
N HIS A 92 0.62 -25.77 21.25
CA HIS A 92 1.42 -25.38 20.09
C HIS A 92 1.65 -23.88 20.01
N ARG A 93 0.88 -23.09 20.78
CA ARG A 93 0.94 -21.63 20.82
C ARG A 93 0.50 -20.98 19.51
N GLY A 94 -0.50 -21.55 18.85
CA GLY A 94 -1.05 -21.02 17.59
C GLY A 94 -0.56 -21.75 16.35
N GLY A 95 -1.28 -21.56 15.26
CA GLY A 95 -0.96 -22.08 13.93
C GLY A 95 -2.19 -22.06 13.00
N ASP A 96 -2.05 -22.36 11.72
CA ASP A 96 -0.76 -22.45 11.02
C ASP A 96 -0.37 -21.06 10.47
N GLY A 97 -1.35 -20.30 9.98
CA GLY A 97 -1.14 -18.93 9.56
C GLY A 97 -2.19 -18.47 8.57
N PHE A 98 -1.91 -17.34 7.93
CA PHE A 98 -2.75 -16.77 6.87
C PHE A 98 -1.89 -16.28 5.71
N ALA A 99 -2.49 -16.00 4.56
CA ALA A 99 -1.79 -15.43 3.42
C ALA A 99 -2.59 -14.31 2.78
N PHE A 100 -1.91 -13.31 2.24
CA PHE A 100 -2.47 -12.41 1.24
C PHE A 100 -2.25 -13.02 -0.14
N VAL A 101 -3.31 -13.13 -0.95
CA VAL A 101 -3.30 -13.84 -2.23
C VAL A 101 -3.77 -12.93 -3.36
N ILE A 102 -3.06 -13.00 -4.49
CA ILE A 102 -3.34 -12.32 -5.74
C ILE A 102 -3.61 -13.39 -6.79
N HIS A 103 -4.82 -13.45 -7.34
CA HIS A 103 -5.20 -14.55 -8.25
C HIS A 103 -6.31 -14.14 -9.23
N ASN A 104 -6.66 -15.02 -10.17
CA ASN A 104 -7.76 -14.80 -11.11
C ASN A 104 -8.67 -16.04 -11.22
N ASN A 105 -8.83 -16.74 -10.11
CA ASN A 105 -9.59 -18.00 -10.05
C ASN A 105 -11.05 -17.74 -9.61
N ASP A 106 -11.81 -18.80 -9.38
CA ASP A 106 -13.13 -18.72 -8.75
C ASP A 106 -12.98 -18.22 -7.31
N LEU A 107 -13.76 -17.20 -6.92
CA LEU A 107 -13.72 -16.60 -5.57
C LEU A 107 -14.19 -17.55 -4.45
N LYS A 108 -14.82 -18.68 -4.79
CA LYS A 108 -15.21 -19.73 -3.83
C LYS A 108 -14.17 -20.84 -3.70
N GLU A 109 -13.11 -20.81 -4.50
CA GLU A 109 -12.03 -21.78 -4.42
C GLU A 109 -11.30 -21.65 -3.07
N LEU A 110 -10.92 -22.80 -2.50
CA LEU A 110 -10.18 -22.92 -1.25
C LEU A 110 -9.02 -23.90 -1.44
N GLY A 111 -7.88 -23.63 -0.82
CA GLY A 111 -6.72 -24.52 -0.81
C GLY A 111 -6.88 -25.68 0.19
N GLY A 112 -5.81 -26.05 0.90
CA GLY A 112 -5.83 -27.04 1.98
C GLY A 112 -5.87 -26.45 3.40
N PHE A 113 -5.98 -27.34 4.39
CA PHE A 113 -5.85 -27.03 5.83
C PHE A 113 -4.39 -27.01 6.29
N GLY A 114 -4.16 -26.56 7.53
CA GLY A 114 -2.83 -26.56 8.18
C GLY A 114 -1.77 -25.76 7.41
N ASP A 115 -0.57 -26.32 7.26
CA ASP A 115 0.56 -25.82 6.44
C ASP A 115 0.17 -25.44 4.98
N SER A 116 -1.02 -25.82 4.50
CA SER A 116 -1.51 -25.26 3.22
C SER A 116 -1.91 -23.78 3.30
N ILE A 117 -2.16 -23.25 4.51
CA ILE A 117 -2.48 -21.85 4.81
C ILE A 117 -3.64 -21.31 3.94
N GLY A 118 -4.53 -22.22 3.53
CA GLY A 118 -5.69 -21.94 2.70
C GLY A 118 -5.39 -21.57 1.23
N TYR A 119 -4.13 -21.32 0.85
CA TYR A 119 -3.77 -20.98 -0.55
C TYR A 119 -3.10 -22.13 -1.31
N LYS A 120 -2.31 -23.00 -0.63
CA LYS A 120 -1.72 -24.17 -1.30
C LYS A 120 -2.88 -25.09 -1.69
N GLY A 121 -3.07 -25.28 -3.00
CA GLY A 121 -4.19 -26.03 -3.58
C GLY A 121 -5.13 -25.20 -4.47
N LEU A 122 -5.03 -23.87 -4.44
CA LEU A 122 -5.70 -23.02 -5.43
C LEU A 122 -5.15 -23.27 -6.83
N SER A 123 -5.98 -23.07 -7.86
CA SER A 123 -5.66 -23.33 -9.27
C SER A 123 -4.66 -22.36 -9.90
N GLY A 124 -4.29 -21.29 -9.19
CA GLY A 124 -3.42 -20.22 -9.69
C GLY A 124 -3.25 -19.10 -8.68
N GLY A 125 -2.22 -18.27 -8.87
CA GLY A 125 -2.01 -17.05 -8.09
C GLY A 125 -0.61 -16.89 -7.52
N VAL A 126 -0.46 -15.83 -6.74
CA VAL A 126 0.72 -15.47 -5.96
C VAL A 126 0.28 -15.26 -4.52
N ALA A 127 1.04 -15.75 -3.55
CA ALA A 127 0.71 -15.69 -2.14
C ALA A 127 1.88 -15.14 -1.33
N ILE A 128 1.57 -14.26 -0.38
CA ILE A 128 2.47 -13.82 0.68
C ILE A 128 1.92 -14.40 1.97
N GLU A 129 2.56 -15.47 2.39
CA GLU A 129 2.25 -16.28 3.56
C GLU A 129 2.83 -15.65 4.82
N PHE A 130 2.05 -15.64 5.90
CA PHE A 130 2.41 -15.29 7.25
C PHE A 130 2.29 -16.55 8.09
N ASP A 131 3.35 -17.33 8.13
CA ASP A 131 3.41 -18.59 8.84
C ASP A 131 3.75 -18.33 10.31
N THR A 132 3.05 -19.02 11.20
CA THR A 132 3.18 -18.93 12.66
C THR A 132 3.41 -20.27 13.34
N TYR A 133 3.65 -21.32 12.55
CA TYR A 133 3.91 -22.67 13.02
C TYR A 133 5.24 -23.19 12.45
N ASP A 134 6.11 -23.74 13.31
CA ASP A 134 7.40 -24.28 12.85
C ASP A 134 7.24 -25.75 12.43
N ASN A 135 7.18 -26.02 11.13
CA ASN A 135 7.19 -27.37 10.57
C ASN A 135 8.63 -27.95 10.48
N ASN A 136 9.55 -27.44 11.30
CA ASN A 136 11.00 -27.62 11.28
C ASN A 136 11.73 -26.82 10.18
N GLU A 137 11.20 -25.65 9.81
CA GLU A 137 11.90 -24.71 8.93
C GLU A 137 12.92 -23.84 9.67
N GLY A 138 12.95 -23.89 11.00
CA GLY A 138 13.97 -23.22 11.81
C GLY A 138 13.57 -21.82 12.29
N SER A 139 12.29 -21.49 12.21
CA SER A 139 11.71 -20.26 12.76
C SER A 139 10.27 -20.50 13.19
N ARG A 140 9.87 -19.94 14.32
CA ARG A 140 8.47 -19.99 14.77
C ARG A 140 7.52 -19.19 13.88
N ASN A 141 7.98 -18.05 13.37
CA ASN A 141 7.23 -17.26 12.42
C ASN A 141 8.12 -16.96 11.22
N HIS A 142 7.54 -17.00 10.04
CA HIS A 142 8.22 -16.55 8.83
C HIS A 142 7.24 -15.99 7.82
N VAL A 143 7.75 -15.21 6.88
CA VAL A 143 6.98 -14.80 5.70
C VAL A 143 7.55 -15.46 4.46
N THR A 144 6.66 -16.00 3.65
CA THR A 144 7.03 -16.67 2.39
C THR A 144 6.26 -16.07 1.21
N LEU A 145 6.98 -15.66 0.17
CA LEU A 145 6.42 -15.37 -1.15
C LEU A 145 6.44 -16.64 -1.99
N SER A 146 5.28 -17.06 -2.46
CA SER A 146 5.06 -18.23 -3.31
C SER A 146 4.24 -17.87 -4.55
N PHE A 147 4.40 -18.63 -5.63
CA PHE A 147 3.55 -18.50 -6.82
C PHE A 147 3.18 -19.87 -7.39
N TYR A 148 2.05 -19.96 -8.07
CA TYR A 148 1.60 -21.17 -8.72
C TYR A 148 2.45 -21.47 -9.97
N ASP A 149 3.03 -22.66 -10.03
CA ASP A 149 3.70 -23.19 -11.22
C ASP A 149 2.97 -24.46 -11.69
N SER A 150 2.29 -24.34 -12.83
CA SER A 150 1.58 -25.46 -13.47
C SER A 150 2.49 -26.66 -13.80
N ARG A 151 3.79 -26.45 -14.00
CA ARG A 151 4.77 -27.52 -14.27
C ARG A 151 5.14 -28.27 -13.00
N ALA A 152 5.17 -27.58 -11.87
CA ALA A 152 5.36 -28.17 -10.55
C ALA A 152 4.06 -28.78 -9.99
N GLY A 153 2.90 -28.42 -10.56
CA GLY A 153 1.59 -28.92 -10.16
C GLY A 153 1.03 -28.22 -8.92
N GLY A 154 1.49 -27.01 -8.61
CA GLY A 154 1.05 -26.27 -7.42
C GLY A 154 1.90 -25.05 -7.13
N PHE A 155 1.73 -24.48 -5.93
CA PHE A 155 2.54 -23.36 -5.46
C PHE A 155 3.98 -23.79 -5.19
N VAL A 156 4.92 -22.99 -5.68
CA VAL A 156 6.35 -23.11 -5.42
C VAL A 156 6.84 -21.89 -4.65
N ARG A 157 7.75 -22.15 -3.72
CA ARG A 157 8.36 -21.12 -2.88
C ARG A 157 9.35 -20.29 -3.68
N HIS A 158 9.20 -18.97 -3.65
CA HIS A 158 10.09 -18.01 -4.32
C HIS A 158 11.09 -17.38 -3.36
N ALA A 159 10.63 -16.90 -2.20
CA ALA A 159 11.47 -16.29 -1.17
C ALA A 159 10.88 -16.52 0.22
N THR A 160 11.74 -16.67 1.23
CA THR A 160 11.34 -16.78 2.64
C THR A 160 12.20 -15.87 3.50
N VAL A 161 11.57 -15.19 4.46
CA VAL A 161 12.19 -14.29 5.43
C VAL A 161 11.86 -14.79 6.84
N HIS A 162 12.89 -15.18 7.59
CA HIS A 162 12.77 -15.67 8.97
C HIS A 162 13.03 -14.59 10.03
N GLU A 163 13.64 -13.47 9.65
CA GLU A 163 13.95 -12.35 10.56
C GLU A 163 12.78 -11.37 10.62
N ILE A 164 11.69 -11.82 11.23
CA ILE A 164 10.46 -11.04 11.44
C ILE A 164 10.07 -11.03 12.93
N PRO A 165 9.21 -10.09 13.37
CA PRO A 165 8.64 -10.10 14.71
C PRO A 165 7.83 -11.37 15.02
N GLU A 166 7.55 -11.59 16.30
CA GLU A 166 6.60 -12.62 16.74
C GLU A 166 5.18 -12.18 16.37
N LEU A 167 4.52 -12.92 15.47
CA LEU A 167 3.17 -12.57 14.97
C LEU A 167 2.05 -13.11 15.86
N SER A 168 2.33 -14.17 16.61
CA SER A 168 1.40 -14.80 17.56
C SER A 168 1.58 -14.22 18.97
N ASP A 169 1.65 -12.90 19.10
CA ASP A 169 1.82 -12.21 20.39
C ASP A 169 0.52 -11.58 20.95
N GLY A 170 -0.55 -11.58 20.17
CA GLY A 170 -1.84 -10.98 20.53
C GLY A 170 -1.96 -9.48 20.26
N ASN A 171 -0.92 -8.84 19.74
CA ASN A 171 -0.91 -7.43 19.37
C ASN A 171 -1.35 -7.22 17.91
N ASN A 172 -1.65 -5.97 17.57
CA ASN A 172 -1.91 -5.58 16.19
C ASN A 172 -0.59 -5.44 15.45
N HIS A 173 -0.50 -6.04 14.27
CA HIS A 173 0.61 -5.88 13.33
C HIS A 173 0.15 -5.15 12.07
N TYR A 174 1.06 -4.40 11.45
CA TYR A 174 0.83 -3.70 10.20
C TYR A 174 1.54 -4.39 9.05
N ALA A 175 0.84 -4.55 7.92
CA ALA A 175 1.41 -5.04 6.69
C ALA A 175 1.03 -4.14 5.51
N ARG A 176 1.98 -3.97 4.58
CA ARG A 176 1.77 -3.32 3.29
C ARG A 176 2.41 -4.10 2.18
N ILE A 177 1.71 -4.21 1.06
CA ILE A 177 2.21 -4.83 -0.16
C ILE A 177 2.04 -3.83 -1.30
N GLU A 178 3.08 -3.62 -2.07
CA GLU A 178 3.09 -2.82 -3.29
C GLU A 178 3.52 -3.70 -4.46
N TYR A 179 2.76 -3.68 -5.56
CA TYR A 179 3.23 -4.20 -6.84
C TYR A 179 3.36 -3.06 -7.82
N LYS A 180 4.56 -2.84 -8.38
CA LYS A 180 4.82 -1.77 -9.34
C LYS A 180 6.07 -2.05 -10.15
N ASP A 181 6.07 -1.67 -11.44
CA ASP A 181 7.24 -1.77 -12.32
C ASP A 181 7.87 -3.19 -12.33
N GLY A 182 7.04 -4.22 -12.15
CA GLY A 182 7.46 -5.63 -12.06
C GLY A 182 8.13 -6.04 -10.74
N PHE A 183 7.98 -5.23 -9.69
CA PHE A 183 8.45 -5.53 -8.33
C PHE A 183 7.26 -5.69 -7.39
N LEU A 184 7.26 -6.77 -6.62
CA LEU A 184 6.42 -6.94 -5.45
C LEU A 184 7.26 -6.63 -4.21
N THR A 185 6.85 -5.64 -3.43
CA THR A 185 7.51 -5.18 -2.22
C THR A 185 6.58 -5.33 -1.03
N PHE A 186 7.07 -5.93 0.04
CA PHE A 186 6.32 -6.25 1.24
C PHE A 186 6.98 -5.63 2.48
N TYR A 187 6.16 -5.00 3.32
CA TYR A 187 6.54 -4.34 4.56
C TYR A 187 5.73 -4.94 5.71
N LEU A 188 6.39 -5.10 6.86
CA LEU A 188 5.80 -5.62 8.09
C LEU A 188 6.28 -4.76 9.27
N ASP A 189 5.34 -4.26 10.07
CA ASP A 189 5.55 -3.37 11.23
C ASP A 189 6.45 -2.14 10.94
N SER A 190 6.50 -1.74 9.68
CA SER A 190 7.35 -0.67 9.19
C SER A 190 6.73 -0.08 7.93
N TYR A 191 6.76 1.25 7.81
CA TYR A 191 6.26 1.96 6.62
C TYR A 191 7.36 2.21 5.57
N ILE A 192 8.63 2.02 5.91
CA ILE A 192 9.77 2.47 5.09
C ILE A 192 10.84 1.42 4.87
N PHE A 193 10.87 0.37 5.69
CA PHE A 193 11.83 -0.73 5.56
C PHE A 193 11.08 -1.98 5.10
N PRO A 194 11.18 -2.36 3.81
CA PRO A 194 10.55 -3.59 3.34
C PRO A 194 11.30 -4.80 3.92
N VAL A 195 10.55 -5.82 4.30
CA VAL A 195 11.13 -7.12 4.69
C VAL A 195 11.45 -7.98 3.46
N LEU A 196 10.77 -7.73 2.34
CA LEU A 196 11.01 -8.39 1.06
C LEU A 196 10.75 -7.43 -0.09
N SER A 197 11.62 -7.44 -1.11
CA SER A 197 11.34 -6.86 -2.42
C SER A 197 11.85 -7.81 -3.50
N SER A 198 10.97 -8.22 -4.39
CA SER A 198 11.28 -9.22 -5.42
C SER A 198 10.75 -8.80 -6.77
N ARG A 199 11.59 -8.98 -7.81
CA ARG A 199 11.15 -8.89 -9.19
C ARG A 199 10.24 -10.08 -9.49
N LEU A 200 9.03 -9.82 -9.97
CA LEU A 200 8.01 -10.82 -10.23
C LEU A 200 7.08 -10.29 -11.32
N ASP A 201 6.84 -11.07 -12.37
CA ASP A 201 5.87 -10.70 -13.41
C ASP A 201 4.52 -11.33 -13.06
N LEU A 202 3.66 -10.56 -12.38
CA LEU A 202 2.36 -11.06 -11.93
C LEU A 202 1.44 -11.39 -13.11
N GLU A 203 1.50 -10.63 -14.20
CA GLU A 203 0.66 -10.87 -15.37
C GLU A 203 1.06 -12.18 -16.07
N GLU A 204 2.37 -12.43 -16.23
CA GLU A 204 2.86 -13.69 -16.80
C GLU A 204 2.49 -14.90 -15.92
N ILE A 205 2.67 -14.78 -14.60
CA ILE A 205 2.40 -15.87 -13.64
C ILE A 205 0.90 -16.19 -13.56
N ILE A 206 0.05 -15.16 -13.47
CA ILE A 206 -1.39 -15.33 -13.29
C ILE A 206 -2.09 -15.57 -14.64
N GLY A 207 -1.48 -15.13 -15.75
CA GLY A 207 -2.07 -15.17 -17.09
C GLY A 207 -3.17 -14.12 -17.28
N SER A 208 -3.17 -13.05 -16.48
CA SER A 208 -4.16 -11.97 -16.56
C SER A 208 -3.64 -10.67 -15.96
N ASN A 209 -4.02 -9.55 -16.57
CA ASN A 209 -3.76 -8.20 -16.07
C ASN A 209 -4.81 -7.71 -15.06
N GLU A 210 -5.90 -8.45 -14.86
CA GLU A 210 -6.99 -8.11 -13.93
C GLU A 210 -7.13 -9.22 -12.88
N VAL A 211 -6.95 -8.89 -11.61
CA VAL A 211 -6.84 -9.86 -10.52
C VAL A 211 -7.80 -9.58 -9.37
N TRP A 212 -8.12 -10.64 -8.64
CA TRP A 212 -8.68 -10.56 -7.30
C TRP A 212 -7.57 -10.50 -6.27
N VAL A 213 -7.84 -9.82 -5.16
CA VAL A 213 -6.95 -9.75 -4.00
C VAL A 213 -7.73 -10.03 -2.73
N GLY A 214 -7.07 -10.66 -1.77
CA GLY A 214 -7.70 -10.98 -0.50
C GLY A 214 -6.84 -11.91 0.34
N PHE A 215 -7.49 -12.62 1.24
CA PHE A 215 -6.83 -13.41 2.26
C PHE A 215 -7.33 -14.85 2.27
N THR A 216 -6.43 -15.76 2.61
CA THR A 216 -6.75 -17.13 3.00
C THR A 216 -6.18 -17.40 4.39
N SER A 217 -6.77 -18.32 5.13
CA SER A 217 -6.22 -18.81 6.40
C SER A 217 -6.54 -20.28 6.58
N ALA A 218 -5.68 -20.99 7.31
CA ALA A 218 -5.98 -22.34 7.74
C ALA A 218 -5.36 -22.67 9.11
N THR A 219 -6.01 -23.60 9.79
CA THR A 219 -5.50 -24.20 11.03
C THR A 219 -5.34 -25.71 10.87
N SER A 220 -4.56 -26.31 11.75
CA SER A 220 -4.35 -27.75 11.87
C SER A 220 -4.77 -28.22 13.26
N PHE A 221 -3.96 -29.05 13.92
CA PHE A 221 -4.08 -29.29 15.35
C PHE A 221 -3.54 -28.12 16.18
N ALA A 222 -2.66 -27.29 15.60
CA ALA A 222 -2.32 -25.97 16.09
C ALA A 222 -3.31 -24.94 15.52
N TYR A 223 -3.76 -23.99 16.34
CA TYR A 223 -4.81 -23.06 15.93
C TYR A 223 -4.76 -21.72 16.67
N ALA A 224 -5.19 -20.66 15.99
CA ALA A 224 -5.46 -19.34 16.54
C ALA A 224 -6.64 -18.70 15.80
N ASP A 225 -7.22 -17.65 16.38
CA ASP A 225 -8.08 -16.73 15.66
C ASP A 225 -7.20 -15.88 14.72
N HIS A 226 -7.52 -15.87 13.42
CA HIS A 226 -6.81 -15.08 12.42
C HIS A 226 -7.69 -13.91 11.97
N ASP A 227 -7.48 -12.73 12.58
CA ASP A 227 -8.34 -11.58 12.36
C ASP A 227 -7.65 -10.48 11.54
N ILE A 228 -8.33 -10.01 10.49
CA ILE A 228 -8.03 -8.76 9.81
C ILE A 228 -8.90 -7.67 10.45
N ILE A 229 -8.25 -6.60 10.92
CA ILE A 229 -8.88 -5.50 11.66
C ILE A 229 -9.18 -4.33 10.73
N ARG A 230 -8.25 -4.02 9.82
CA ARG A 230 -8.40 -2.98 8.80
C ARG A 230 -7.84 -3.47 7.49
N TRP A 231 -8.42 -3.01 6.39
CA TRP A 231 -7.93 -3.35 5.07
C TRP A 231 -8.20 -2.25 4.05
N MET A 232 -7.20 -1.93 3.25
CA MET A 232 -7.24 -0.99 2.14
C MET A 232 -6.65 -1.64 0.90
N VAL A 233 -7.28 -1.38 -0.25
CA VAL A 233 -6.76 -1.73 -1.58
C VAL A 233 -6.82 -0.49 -2.46
N GLY A 234 -5.74 -0.20 -3.19
CA GLY A 234 -5.68 0.90 -4.14
C GLY A 234 -4.86 0.58 -5.38
N GLU A 235 -5.19 1.20 -6.50
CA GLU A 235 -4.44 1.07 -7.77
C GLU A 235 -3.67 2.34 -8.09
N PHE A 236 -2.43 2.22 -8.57
CA PHE A 236 -1.65 3.39 -8.91
C PHE A 236 -2.24 4.16 -10.10
N LEU A 237 -2.26 5.49 -9.97
CA LEU A 237 -2.75 6.39 -11.03
C LEU A 237 -1.67 6.66 -12.08
N PRO A 238 -2.06 6.88 -13.36
CA PRO A 238 -1.10 7.31 -14.37
C PRO A 238 -0.52 8.69 -13.99
N PRO A 239 0.76 8.96 -14.31
CA PRO A 239 1.23 10.33 -14.34
C PRO A 239 0.42 11.13 -15.37
N PRO A 240 0.08 12.41 -15.10
CA PRO A 240 -0.45 13.31 -16.12
C PRO A 240 0.55 13.49 -17.28
N ASP A 241 0.05 13.75 -18.49
CA ASP A 241 0.86 14.01 -19.69
C ASP A 241 1.45 15.42 -19.65
N LEU A 242 2.49 15.59 -18.81
CA LEU A 242 3.22 16.82 -18.61
C LEU A 242 4.71 16.58 -18.85
N ASP A 243 5.33 17.48 -19.61
CA ASP A 243 6.79 17.54 -19.79
C ASP A 243 7.46 18.09 -18.52
N ILE A 244 7.29 17.39 -17.39
CA ILE A 244 7.75 17.83 -16.06
C ILE A 244 9.26 18.09 -16.00
N GLU A 245 10.05 17.43 -16.86
CA GLU A 245 11.50 17.63 -16.96
C GLU A 245 11.87 19.03 -17.49
N ASN A 246 10.95 19.69 -18.19
CA ASN A 246 11.13 21.03 -18.76
C ASN A 246 10.61 22.15 -17.85
N ILE A 247 9.95 21.82 -16.72
CA ILE A 247 9.35 22.80 -15.82
C ILE A 247 10.37 23.23 -14.75
N THR A 248 10.57 24.54 -14.62
CA THR A 248 11.44 25.13 -13.60
C THR A 248 10.70 25.20 -12.27
N VAL A 249 11.11 24.36 -11.32
CA VAL A 249 10.50 24.31 -9.98
C VAL A 249 11.19 25.30 -9.05
N ASN A 250 10.40 26.17 -8.42
CA ASN A 250 10.83 27.19 -7.46
C ASN A 250 10.26 26.87 -6.07
N PRO A 251 11.03 26.23 -5.17
CA PRO A 251 10.62 26.06 -3.77
C PRO A 251 10.39 27.41 -3.11
N LYS A 252 9.18 27.65 -2.59
CA LYS A 252 8.74 28.95 -2.06
C LYS A 252 8.41 28.91 -0.58
N TYR A 253 7.85 27.80 -0.10
CA TYR A 253 7.40 27.65 1.27
C TYR A 253 8.01 26.43 1.95
N THR A 254 8.11 26.49 3.27
CA THR A 254 8.45 25.34 4.11
C THR A 254 7.36 25.13 5.15
N VAL A 255 6.89 23.90 5.28
CA VAL A 255 5.82 23.48 6.17
C VAL A 255 6.37 22.39 7.07
N GLU A 256 6.35 22.63 8.38
CA GLU A 256 6.65 21.58 9.35
C GLU A 256 5.36 20.84 9.73
N VAL A 257 5.43 19.51 9.75
CA VAL A 257 4.31 18.63 10.12
C VAL A 257 4.72 17.67 11.22
N LYS A 258 3.79 17.37 12.13
CA LYS A 258 3.96 16.43 13.24
C LYS A 258 3.56 15.00 12.88
N SER A 259 2.69 14.86 11.88
CA SER A 259 2.23 13.58 11.34
C SER A 259 2.75 13.35 9.93
N ARG A 260 2.86 12.07 9.56
CA ARG A 260 3.12 11.63 8.17
C ARG A 260 1.85 11.51 7.36
N ASN A 261 0.74 11.23 8.03
CA ASN A 261 -0.58 11.11 7.44
C ASN A 261 -1.19 12.51 7.37
N LEU A 262 -1.27 13.06 6.17
CA LEU A 262 -1.75 14.40 5.88
C LEU A 262 -3.09 14.33 5.17
N GLN A 263 -3.94 15.33 5.38
CA GLN A 263 -5.05 15.67 4.51
C GLN A 263 -4.66 16.88 3.68
N VAL A 264 -4.59 16.71 2.36
CA VAL A 264 -4.20 17.77 1.42
C VAL A 264 -5.46 18.26 0.71
N SER A 265 -5.76 19.55 0.81
CA SER A 265 -6.87 20.17 0.09
C SER A 265 -6.38 21.15 -0.96
N VAL A 266 -7.04 21.20 -2.11
CA VAL A 266 -6.85 22.28 -3.11
C VAL A 266 -8.18 22.93 -3.48
N TRP A 267 -8.13 24.23 -3.77
CA TRP A 267 -9.24 24.98 -4.33
C TRP A 267 -8.73 26.26 -4.99
N ASP A 268 -9.57 26.84 -5.84
CA ASP A 268 -9.39 28.21 -6.29
C ASP A 268 -9.98 29.17 -5.26
N HIS A 269 -9.10 29.96 -4.62
CA HIS A 269 -9.49 30.97 -3.64
C HIS A 269 -9.76 32.35 -4.26
N ASN A 270 -9.38 32.54 -5.53
CA ASN A 270 -9.48 33.77 -6.28
C ASN A 270 -10.70 33.72 -7.24
N GLN A 271 -10.44 33.57 -8.54
CA GLN A 271 -11.40 33.71 -9.61
C GLN A 271 -11.37 32.45 -10.46
N ILE A 272 -12.50 31.73 -10.51
CA ILE A 272 -12.64 30.55 -11.35
C ILE A 272 -12.51 30.97 -12.80
N ASP A 273 -11.38 30.62 -13.39
CA ASP A 273 -10.95 31.01 -14.72
C ASP A 273 -10.45 29.80 -15.53
N GLY A 274 -10.77 28.59 -15.07
CA GLY A 274 -10.49 27.35 -15.81
C GLY A 274 -9.10 26.78 -15.55
N ASP A 275 -8.42 27.18 -14.48
CA ASP A 275 -7.17 26.57 -14.02
C ASP A 275 -7.29 25.05 -13.85
N ILE A 276 -6.61 24.28 -14.70
CA ILE A 276 -6.48 22.83 -14.55
C ILE A 276 -5.10 22.54 -13.98
N ILE A 277 -5.06 21.90 -12.81
CA ILE A 277 -3.81 21.62 -12.11
C ILE A 277 -3.62 20.15 -11.79
N SER A 278 -2.37 19.78 -11.55
CA SER A 278 -1.99 18.59 -10.82
C SER A 278 -1.08 18.97 -9.67
N LEU A 279 -1.12 18.21 -8.58
CA LEU A 279 -0.23 18.42 -7.44
C LEU A 279 0.61 17.18 -7.30
N LYS A 280 1.93 17.30 -7.18
CA LYS A 280 2.85 16.17 -7.01
C LYS A 280 3.71 16.37 -5.77
N ALA A 281 3.82 15.41 -4.86
CA ALA A 281 4.78 15.46 -3.77
C ALA A 281 5.82 14.34 -3.89
N GLY A 282 7.09 14.70 -4.01
CA GLY A 282 8.15 13.74 -4.37
C GLY A 282 7.84 13.09 -5.72
N ASP A 283 7.78 11.76 -5.76
CA ASP A 283 7.43 11.01 -6.97
C ASP A 283 5.92 10.75 -7.12
N PHE A 284 5.11 11.19 -6.16
CA PHE A 284 3.71 10.86 -6.05
C PHE A 284 2.91 12.01 -6.61
N TRP A 285 1.93 11.72 -7.45
CA TRP A 285 0.86 12.69 -7.64
C TRP A 285 0.10 12.87 -6.31
N ILE A 286 -0.76 13.86 -6.17
CA ILE A 286 -1.74 13.94 -5.06
C ILE A 286 -3.12 14.21 -5.67
N ILE A 287 -3.13 15.05 -6.69
CA ILE A 287 -4.29 15.39 -7.49
C ILE A 287 -3.84 15.43 -8.95
N ASN A 288 -4.64 14.88 -9.86
CA ASN A 288 -4.38 14.87 -11.29
C ASN A 288 -5.50 15.61 -12.03
N GLU A 289 -5.13 16.38 -13.06
CA GLU A 289 -5.99 17.07 -14.03
C GLU A 289 -7.28 17.61 -13.44
N TYR A 290 -7.14 18.36 -12.35
CA TYR A 290 -8.29 18.90 -11.63
C TYR A 290 -8.49 20.35 -12.00
N GLU A 291 -9.65 20.64 -12.60
CA GLU A 291 -10.14 22.00 -12.76
C GLU A 291 -10.47 22.58 -11.38
N LEU A 292 -9.75 23.64 -11.00
CA LEU A 292 -9.94 24.28 -9.72
C LEU A 292 -11.29 24.98 -9.67
N VAL A 293 -11.98 24.77 -8.54
CA VAL A 293 -13.24 25.43 -8.22
C VAL A 293 -13.18 25.94 -6.79
N ARG A 294 -14.18 26.71 -6.37
CA ARG A 294 -14.28 27.26 -4.99
C ARG A 294 -14.39 26.20 -3.90
N SER A 295 -14.98 25.04 -4.22
CA SER A 295 -15.11 23.95 -3.25
C SER A 295 -13.78 23.22 -3.10
N ARG A 296 -13.39 22.92 -1.86
CA ARG A 296 -12.17 22.17 -1.58
C ARG A 296 -12.28 20.72 -2.07
N LYS A 297 -11.29 20.28 -2.85
CA LYS A 297 -11.01 18.86 -3.07
C LYS A 297 -9.96 18.42 -2.07
N THR A 298 -10.30 17.48 -1.20
CA THR A 298 -9.40 16.94 -0.16
C THR A 298 -9.05 15.50 -0.45
N VAL A 299 -7.77 15.16 -0.35
CA VAL A 299 -7.23 13.82 -0.59
C VAL A 299 -6.24 13.48 0.54
N PRO A 300 -6.29 12.28 1.13
CA PRO A 300 -5.28 11.84 2.08
C PRO A 300 -3.93 11.65 1.37
N PHE A 301 -2.84 12.00 2.04
CA PHE A 301 -1.48 11.83 1.54
C PHE A 301 -0.54 11.44 2.68
N THR A 302 0.13 10.30 2.53
CA THR A 302 1.14 9.83 3.48
C THR A 302 2.51 9.85 2.82
N PHE A 303 3.50 10.49 3.47
CA PHE A 303 4.85 10.59 2.95
C PHE A 303 5.88 9.89 3.84
N THR A 304 6.88 9.31 3.19
CA THR A 304 8.03 8.64 3.82
C THR A 304 9.23 9.61 3.93
N GLY A 305 10.22 9.28 4.76
CA GLY A 305 11.43 10.11 4.93
C GLY A 305 11.24 11.37 5.79
N PHE A 306 12.28 12.21 5.94
CA PHE A 306 12.22 13.40 6.82
C PHE A 306 11.70 14.66 6.13
N SER A 307 11.62 14.66 4.80
CA SER A 307 11.07 15.76 4.03
C SER A 307 10.60 15.30 2.66
N THR A 308 9.63 16.01 2.08
CA THR A 308 9.21 15.86 0.68
C THR A 308 8.92 17.22 0.06
N THR A 309 8.99 17.33 -1.27
CA THR A 309 8.68 18.58 -1.99
C THR A 309 7.38 18.40 -2.76
N MET A 310 6.39 19.23 -2.46
CA MET A 310 5.10 19.29 -3.13
C MET A 310 5.10 20.40 -4.17
N ILE A 311 4.81 20.08 -5.42
CA ILE A 311 4.95 20.91 -6.61
C ILE A 311 3.58 21.03 -7.29
N LEU A 312 3.15 22.24 -7.61
CA LEU A 312 1.92 22.50 -8.36
C LEU A 312 2.21 22.52 -9.87
N TYR A 313 1.55 21.71 -10.67
CA TYR A 313 1.70 21.71 -12.12
C TYR A 313 0.46 22.27 -12.80
N ALA A 314 0.64 23.15 -13.78
CA ALA A 314 -0.42 23.67 -14.61
C ALA A 314 -0.56 22.83 -15.90
N HIS A 315 -1.79 22.50 -16.28
CA HIS A 315 -2.13 21.84 -17.55
C HIS A 315 -2.58 22.82 -18.63
N ASN A 316 -2.85 24.05 -18.23
CA ASN A 316 -3.23 25.17 -19.07
C ASN A 316 -2.77 26.47 -18.38
N LEU A 317 -3.20 27.63 -18.87
CA LEU A 317 -2.88 28.93 -18.26
C LEU A 317 -4.12 29.61 -17.64
N GLY A 318 -5.25 28.90 -17.57
CA GLY A 318 -6.56 29.51 -17.30
C GLY A 318 -6.91 30.64 -18.27
N ASP A 319 -7.92 31.43 -17.92
CA ASP A 319 -8.20 32.72 -18.56
C ASP A 319 -7.29 33.83 -18.00
N ILE A 320 -6.76 33.69 -16.77
CA ILE A 320 -5.87 34.67 -16.12
C ILE A 320 -4.58 33.98 -15.62
N PRO A 321 -3.49 34.01 -16.41
CA PRO A 321 -2.23 33.37 -16.03
C PRO A 321 -1.52 34.09 -14.86
N PRO A 322 -0.74 33.37 -14.01
CA PRO A 322 -0.56 31.91 -13.97
C PRO A 322 -1.68 31.20 -13.19
N ASN A 323 -1.79 29.89 -13.33
CA ASN A 323 -2.74 29.10 -12.54
C ASN A 323 -2.43 29.28 -11.04
N THR A 324 -3.46 29.58 -10.24
CA THR A 324 -3.30 29.88 -8.81
C THR A 324 -4.16 28.95 -7.96
N ALA A 325 -3.50 28.12 -7.15
CA ALA A 325 -4.17 27.21 -6.23
C ALA A 325 -3.89 27.60 -4.77
N ALA A 326 -4.93 27.62 -3.94
CA ALA A 326 -4.74 27.49 -2.50
C ALA A 326 -4.60 26.00 -2.16
N VAL A 327 -3.54 25.67 -1.43
CA VAL A 327 -3.22 24.32 -0.94
C VAL A 327 -3.26 24.35 0.58
N ALA A 328 -4.08 23.50 1.20
CA ALA A 328 -4.06 23.27 2.64
C ALA A 328 -3.41 21.93 2.96
N ILE A 329 -2.49 21.93 3.92
CA ILE A 329 -1.85 20.72 4.46
C ILE A 329 -2.28 20.61 5.92
N ASN A 330 -3.05 19.57 6.24
CA ASN A 330 -3.52 19.27 7.59
C ASN A 330 -2.88 17.97 8.08
N ASP A 331 -2.13 18.01 9.17
CA ASP A 331 -1.43 16.85 9.74
C ASP A 331 -2.17 16.19 10.92
N GLY A 332 -3.43 16.55 11.14
CA GLY A 332 -4.24 16.12 12.29
C GLY A 332 -4.03 16.96 13.54
N HIS A 333 -3.01 17.83 13.57
CA HIS A 333 -2.71 18.74 14.69
C HIS A 333 -2.93 20.20 14.29
N GLU A 334 -2.46 20.59 13.11
CA GLU A 334 -2.55 21.93 12.54
C GLU A 334 -2.90 21.87 11.06
N THR A 335 -3.51 22.93 10.53
CA THR A 335 -3.73 23.13 9.10
C THR A 335 -3.00 24.39 8.63
N GLN A 336 -2.06 24.21 7.70
CA GLN A 336 -1.33 25.31 7.07
C GLN A 336 -1.88 25.52 5.66
N VAL A 337 -2.23 26.76 5.31
CA VAL A 337 -2.78 27.13 4.00
C VAL A 337 -1.79 28.01 3.26
N ILE A 338 -1.45 27.62 2.04
CA ILE A 338 -0.43 28.24 1.20
C ILE A 338 -1.00 28.46 -0.20
N GLU A 339 -0.61 29.56 -0.83
CA GLU A 339 -0.94 29.82 -2.24
C GLU A 339 0.26 29.46 -3.11
N LEU A 340 0.01 28.66 -4.14
CA LEU A 340 1.00 28.27 -5.13
C LEU A 340 0.57 28.74 -6.51
N GLN A 341 1.55 29.10 -7.33
CA GLN A 341 1.38 29.45 -8.73
C GLN A 341 2.10 28.46 -9.63
N ALA A 342 1.54 28.21 -10.80
CA ALA A 342 2.17 27.41 -11.84
C ALA A 342 1.76 27.89 -13.24
N ASP A 343 2.68 27.79 -14.19
CA ASP A 343 2.43 27.97 -15.61
C ASP A 343 3.09 26.81 -16.39
N MET A 344 3.16 26.94 -17.72
CA MET A 344 3.69 25.88 -18.59
C MET A 344 5.22 25.73 -18.53
N GLU A 345 5.94 26.67 -17.93
CA GLU A 345 7.42 26.69 -17.88
C GLU A 345 7.96 26.70 -16.45
N SER A 346 7.16 27.09 -15.47
CA SER A 346 7.55 27.31 -14.09
C SER A 346 6.48 26.89 -13.10
N SER A 347 6.92 26.48 -11.92
CA SER A 347 6.04 25.98 -10.87
C SER A 347 6.56 26.37 -9.51
N GLU A 348 5.67 26.74 -8.59
CA GLU A 348 5.98 26.92 -7.18
C GLU A 348 5.80 25.62 -6.39
N ALA A 349 6.64 25.47 -5.37
CA ALA A 349 6.65 24.28 -4.54
C ALA A 349 6.72 24.58 -3.03
N ILE A 350 6.24 23.62 -2.24
CA ILE A 350 6.28 23.59 -0.78
C ILE A 350 7.24 22.48 -0.36
N GLN A 351 8.21 22.79 0.48
CA GLN A 351 9.00 21.78 1.17
C GLN A 351 8.30 21.39 2.48
N ILE A 352 7.86 20.14 2.59
CA ILE A 352 7.25 19.59 3.79
C ILE A 352 8.36 18.91 4.60
N ILE A 353 8.47 19.23 5.89
CA ILE A 353 9.47 18.68 6.80
C ILE A 353 8.76 17.99 7.96
N TYR A 354 9.13 16.73 8.24
CA TYR A 354 8.63 16.01 9.39
C TYR A 354 9.37 16.45 10.66
N ALA A 355 8.66 17.14 11.57
CA ALA A 355 9.17 17.60 12.85
C ALA A 355 8.90 16.61 14.00
N GLY A 356 7.96 15.67 13.81
CA GLY A 356 7.55 14.68 14.82
C GLY A 356 6.65 15.24 15.93
N GLU A 357 6.17 14.36 16.80
CA GLU A 357 5.46 14.73 18.03
C GLU A 357 6.49 14.98 19.14
N HIS A 358 6.40 16.12 19.82
CA HIS A 358 7.20 16.44 21.01
C HIS A 358 6.57 15.91 22.28
#